data_AF-R7GKM1-F1
#
_entry.id   AF-R7GKM1-F1
#
_cell.length_a   1.000
_cell.length_b   1.000
_cell.length_c   1.000
_cell.angle_alpha   90.00
_cell.angle_beta   90.00
_cell.angle_gamma   90.00
#
_symmetry.space_group_name_H-M   'P 1'
#
loop_
_entity.id
_entity.type
_entity.pdbx_description
1 polymer ?
#
loop_
_entity_poly.entity_id
_entity_poly.type
_entity_poly.pdbx_seq_one_letter_code
_entity_poly.pdbx_strand_id
1 'polypeptide(L)'
;MFESDIDVIYKLIKQNFDIVEYNDKRKKNYDDRIDFGYNSLHLLVKYNEARLNMIEYSDYRHIVFEIQIRTILQHSWAEVEHGLGYKSQYEIPKDIRRRLTRLSATLEILDEEFVNIRDDIEEYNRGIDHIEKVLKTDLNYNSLMTYYHDSPIMSELTQIICEQFNISVKEEPYIISELRVVKRFHNLGYMYVHELDEFIIENRDNIVNFAQSKLRFLEKNKYFNPYDIFVWVSLIMLLNQGVDDPENIISNEMFSIPSKNEVDKGIN
;
A
#
# COMPACT_ATOMS: atom_id res chain seq x y z
N MET A 1 4.70 14.34 -1.06
CA MET A 1 4.63 15.46 -2.00
C MET A 1 5.48 15.08 -3.19
N PHE A 2 4.85 14.97 -4.34
CA PHE A 2 5.48 14.62 -5.61
C PHE A 2 5.90 15.87 -6.37
N GLU A 3 6.63 15.70 -7.47
CA GLU A 3 7.09 16.84 -8.27
C GLU A 3 5.92 17.68 -8.82
N SER A 4 4.82 17.04 -9.23
CA SER A 4 3.61 17.74 -9.71
C SER A 4 3.03 18.70 -8.68
N ASP A 5 3.20 18.40 -7.39
CA ASP A 5 2.65 19.21 -6.30
C ASP A 5 3.40 20.53 -6.14
N ILE A 6 4.67 20.60 -6.57
CA ILE A 6 5.49 21.81 -6.49
C ILE A 6 4.83 22.96 -7.25
N ASP A 7 4.30 22.69 -8.44
CA ASP A 7 3.65 23.72 -9.27
C ASP A 7 2.29 24.14 -8.71
N VAL A 8 1.58 23.22 -8.02
CA VAL A 8 0.35 23.53 -7.28
C VAL A 8 0.66 24.46 -6.10
N ILE A 9 1.67 24.12 -5.30
CA ILE A 9 2.10 24.93 -4.15
C ILE A 9 2.61 26.29 -4.62
N TYR A 10 3.38 26.35 -5.71
CA TYR A 10 3.82 27.60 -6.30
C TYR A 10 2.65 28.53 -6.64
N LYS A 11 1.58 28.00 -7.25
CA LYS A 11 0.36 28.77 -7.54
C LYS A 11 -0.29 29.32 -6.26
N LEU A 12 -0.36 28.52 -5.20
CA LEU A 12 -0.91 28.94 -3.90
C LEU A 12 -0.04 30.03 -3.23
N ILE A 13 1.29 29.91 -3.31
CA ILE A 13 2.20 30.94 -2.81
C ILE A 13 1.99 32.25 -3.56
N LYS A 14 1.92 32.20 -4.90
CA LYS A 14 1.71 33.39 -5.74
C LYS A 14 0.39 34.12 -5.44
N GLN A 15 -0.62 33.43 -4.92
CA GLN A 15 -1.88 34.08 -4.49
C GLN A 15 -1.74 34.86 -3.17
N ASN A 16 -0.76 34.51 -2.33
CA ASN A 16 -0.62 35.02 -0.97
C ASN A 16 0.59 35.95 -0.78
N PHE A 17 1.55 35.89 -1.69
CA PHE A 17 2.83 36.59 -1.58
C PHE A 17 3.24 37.19 -2.92
N ASP A 18 3.95 38.31 -2.85
CA ASP A 18 4.64 38.87 -4.01
C ASP A 18 5.99 38.18 -4.16
N ILE A 19 6.26 37.66 -5.36
CA ILE A 19 7.54 37.00 -5.69
C ILE A 19 8.57 38.08 -6.04
N VAL A 20 9.61 38.17 -5.24
CA VAL A 20 10.76 39.06 -5.45
C VAL A 20 11.77 38.41 -6.38
N GLU A 21 12.05 37.11 -6.18
CA GLU A 21 12.93 36.31 -7.03
C GLU A 21 12.35 34.91 -7.24
N TYR A 22 12.45 34.42 -8.47
CA TYR A 22 12.03 33.07 -8.86
C TYR A 22 13.26 32.31 -9.37
N ASN A 23 13.64 31.26 -8.66
CA ASN A 23 14.76 30.40 -9.05
C ASN A 23 14.30 28.95 -9.10
N ASP A 24 13.88 28.51 -10.29
CA ASP A 24 13.49 27.14 -10.54
C ASP A 24 14.66 26.33 -11.09
N LYS A 25 15.46 25.81 -10.17
CA LYS A 25 16.64 25.01 -10.51
C LYS A 25 16.32 23.61 -11.04
N ARG A 26 15.03 23.22 -11.10
CA ARG A 26 14.56 22.00 -11.78
C ARG A 26 14.65 22.17 -13.30
N LYS A 27 14.35 23.38 -13.79
CA LYS A 27 14.38 23.71 -15.22
C LYS A 27 15.80 24.17 -15.59
N LYS A 28 16.68 23.21 -15.87
CA LYS A 28 18.06 23.52 -16.30
C LYS A 28 18.04 24.34 -17.59
N ASN A 29 18.65 25.52 -17.57
CA ASN A 29 19.00 26.22 -18.80
C ASN A 29 20.12 25.45 -19.50
N TYR A 30 20.03 25.28 -20.81
CA TYR A 30 20.98 24.53 -21.63
C TYR A 30 22.41 25.09 -21.59
N ASP A 31 22.60 26.33 -21.10
CA ASP A 31 23.87 27.05 -21.09
C ASP A 31 24.65 26.93 -19.76
N ASP A 32 24.03 26.45 -18.69
CA ASP A 32 24.67 26.32 -17.37
C ASP A 32 25.42 24.99 -17.26
N ARG A 33 26.59 24.92 -17.92
CA ARG A 33 27.43 23.70 -17.99
C ARG A 33 28.05 23.24 -16.66
N ILE A 34 27.67 23.80 -15.51
CA ILE A 34 28.35 23.52 -14.22
C ILE A 34 27.40 23.35 -13.03
N ASP A 35 26.08 23.43 -13.15
CA ASP A 35 25.22 23.18 -11.98
C ASP A 35 24.87 21.70 -11.85
N PHE A 36 25.79 20.95 -11.25
CA PHE A 36 25.49 19.64 -10.68
C PHE A 36 24.40 19.81 -9.62
N GLY A 37 23.29 19.09 -9.76
CA GLY A 37 22.24 19.09 -8.74
C GLY A 37 20.94 18.44 -9.20
N TYR A 38 20.32 17.73 -8.27
CA TYR A 38 18.92 17.36 -8.29
C TYR A 38 18.22 18.34 -7.34
N ASN A 39 17.47 19.25 -7.95
CA ASN A 39 17.32 20.60 -7.44
C ASN A 39 15.88 20.91 -7.06
N SER A 40 15.69 22.07 -6.43
CA SER A 40 14.41 22.49 -5.87
C SER A 40 13.97 23.86 -6.36
N LEU A 41 12.72 24.21 -6.11
CA LEU A 41 12.19 25.54 -6.39
C LEU A 41 12.45 26.47 -5.19
N HIS A 42 13.21 27.54 -5.44
CA HIS A 42 13.51 28.57 -4.46
C HIS A 42 12.80 29.87 -4.83
N LEU A 43 12.09 30.45 -3.86
CA LEU A 43 11.33 31.68 -4.04
C LEU A 43 11.74 32.67 -2.95
N LEU A 44 12.24 33.85 -3.34
CA LEU A 44 12.28 34.99 -2.44
C LEU A 44 10.94 35.72 -2.53
N VAL A 45 10.27 35.85 -1.40
CA VAL A 45 8.92 36.39 -1.34
C VAL A 45 8.78 37.45 -0.25
N LYS A 46 7.75 38.28 -0.40
CA LYS A 46 7.26 39.20 0.62
C LYS A 46 5.74 39.08 0.72
N TYR A 47 5.16 39.47 1.85
CA TYR A 47 3.70 39.55 1.99
C TYR A 47 3.11 40.50 0.95
N ASN A 48 2.01 40.10 0.33
CA ASN A 48 1.24 40.98 -0.55
C ASN A 48 0.43 42.00 0.27
N GLU A 49 -0.05 43.07 -0.35
CA GLU A 49 -0.80 44.12 0.37
C GLU A 49 -2.08 43.58 1.04
N ALA A 50 -2.74 42.56 0.48
CA ALA A 50 -3.91 41.95 1.09
C ALA A 50 -3.59 41.29 2.44
N ARG A 51 -2.43 40.63 2.56
CA ARG A 51 -1.93 40.08 3.82
C ARG A 51 -1.46 41.18 4.76
N LEU A 52 -0.77 42.21 4.27
CA LEU A 52 -0.27 43.32 5.09
C LEU A 52 -1.39 44.17 5.72
N ASN A 53 -2.61 44.10 5.19
CA ASN A 53 -3.79 44.74 5.79
C ASN A 53 -4.34 43.97 7.01
N MET A 54 -3.86 42.76 7.28
CA MET A 54 -4.19 42.01 8.50
C MET A 54 -3.24 42.43 9.63
N ILE A 55 -3.78 42.63 10.83
CA ILE A 55 -3.05 43.15 12.01
C ILE A 55 -1.87 42.24 12.34
N GLU A 56 -2.02 40.93 12.15
CA GLU A 56 -0.99 39.93 12.42
C GLU A 56 0.24 40.04 11.50
N TYR A 57 0.12 40.68 10.33
CA TYR A 57 1.18 40.75 9.33
C TYR A 57 1.67 42.16 9.01
N SER A 58 1.05 43.21 9.58
CA SER A 58 1.38 44.61 9.28
C SER A 58 2.85 44.96 9.55
N ASP A 59 3.43 44.36 10.59
CA ASP A 59 4.80 44.62 11.03
C ASP A 59 5.86 43.99 10.09
N TYR A 60 5.44 43.05 9.23
CA TYR A 60 6.34 42.32 8.33
C TYR A 60 6.44 42.92 6.92
N ARG A 61 5.90 44.14 6.70
CA ARG A 61 5.89 44.85 5.41
C ARG A 61 7.23 44.90 4.69
N HIS A 62 8.34 44.95 5.42
CA HIS A 62 9.68 45.08 4.87
C HIS A 62 10.53 43.81 4.95
N ILE A 63 9.93 42.68 5.37
CA ILE A 63 10.64 41.41 5.46
C ILE A 63 10.54 40.65 4.14
N VAL A 64 11.69 40.30 3.60
CA VAL A 64 11.84 39.32 2.52
C VAL A 64 12.32 38.02 3.16
N PHE A 65 11.72 36.91 2.75
CA PHE A 65 12.11 35.58 3.22
C PHE A 65 12.10 34.57 2.07
N GLU A 66 12.80 33.46 2.26
CA GLU A 66 12.90 32.40 1.26
C GLU A 66 11.90 31.27 1.57
N ILE A 67 11.16 30.83 0.55
CA ILE A 67 10.41 29.57 0.58
C ILE A 67 11.08 28.61 -0.39
N GLN A 68 11.48 27.45 0.12
CA GLN A 68 12.03 26.34 -0.67
C GLN A 68 10.98 25.22 -0.75
N ILE A 69 10.65 24.78 -1.96
CA ILE A 69 9.70 23.70 -2.20
C ILE A 69 10.45 22.50 -2.76
N ARG A 70 10.38 21.36 -2.05
CA ARG A 70 11.17 20.15 -2.31
C ARG A 70 10.35 18.88 -2.18
N THR A 71 10.51 17.94 -3.10
CA THR A 71 10.11 16.53 -2.85
C THR A 71 10.96 15.95 -1.71
N ILE A 72 10.52 14.82 -1.16
CA ILE A 72 11.27 14.14 -0.09
C ILE A 72 12.67 13.73 -0.57
N LEU A 73 12.75 13.25 -1.80
CA LEU A 73 14.01 12.86 -2.42
C LEU A 73 14.90 14.09 -2.65
N GLN A 74 14.35 15.21 -3.15
CA GLN A 74 15.12 16.46 -3.32
C GLN A 74 15.69 16.97 -1.99
N HIS A 75 14.90 16.87 -0.92
CA HIS A 75 15.37 17.22 0.41
C HIS A 75 16.50 16.30 0.88
N SER A 76 16.32 14.97 0.78
CA SER A 76 17.36 14.00 1.16
C SER A 76 18.64 14.18 0.34
N TRP A 77 18.54 14.46 -0.96
CA TRP A 77 19.71 14.74 -1.80
C TRP A 77 20.44 15.99 -1.36
N ALA A 78 19.71 17.09 -1.09
CA ALA A 78 20.32 18.34 -0.63
C ALA A 78 21.09 18.14 0.68
N GLU A 79 20.58 17.33 1.62
CA GLU A 79 21.30 17.00 2.85
C GLU A 79 22.60 16.23 2.59
N VAL A 80 22.54 15.22 1.71
CA VAL A 80 23.72 14.41 1.33
C VAL A 80 24.75 15.27 0.60
N GLU A 81 24.32 16.05 -0.39
CA GLU A 81 25.17 16.94 -1.16
C GLU A 81 25.82 17.99 -0.25
N HIS A 82 25.05 18.64 0.61
CA HIS A 82 25.58 19.61 1.57
C HIS A 82 26.62 18.96 2.47
N GLY A 83 26.35 17.77 3.01
CA GLY A 83 27.29 17.03 3.85
C GLY A 83 28.61 16.68 3.15
N LEU A 84 28.55 16.34 1.85
CA LEU A 84 29.70 15.99 1.03
C LEU A 84 30.46 17.21 0.48
N GLY A 85 29.75 18.29 0.15
CA GLY A 85 30.29 19.51 -0.43
C GLY A 85 30.91 20.47 0.60
N TYR A 86 30.28 20.65 1.76
CA TYR A 86 30.76 21.60 2.77
C TYR A 86 31.97 21.12 3.59
N LYS A 87 32.20 19.81 3.70
CA LYS A 87 33.31 19.25 4.51
C LYS A 87 34.64 19.13 3.76
N SER A 88 34.67 19.46 2.47
CA SER A 88 35.88 19.37 1.66
C SER A 88 36.58 20.72 1.60
N GLN A 89 37.70 20.88 2.30
CA GLN A 89 38.61 22.03 2.11
C GLN A 89 39.30 22.05 0.73
N TYR A 90 39.07 21.01 -0.09
CA TYR A 90 39.67 20.78 -1.39
C TYR A 90 38.58 20.58 -2.46
N GLU A 91 38.92 20.79 -3.73
CA GLU A 91 37.99 20.52 -4.83
C GLU A 91 37.66 19.01 -4.92
N ILE A 92 36.37 18.68 -5.08
CA ILE A 92 35.92 17.29 -5.19
C ILE A 92 36.53 16.66 -6.48
N PRO A 93 37.24 15.52 -6.37
CA PRO A 93 37.79 14.81 -7.51
C PRO A 93 36.76 14.51 -8.59
N LYS A 94 37.18 14.57 -9.86
CA LYS A 94 36.31 14.41 -11.04
C LYS A 94 35.50 13.11 -11.02
N ASP A 95 36.09 12.00 -10.58
CA ASP A 95 35.41 10.71 -10.50
C ASP A 95 34.27 10.70 -9.46
N ILE A 96 34.47 11.40 -8.34
CA ILE A 96 33.44 11.54 -7.30
C ILE A 96 32.31 12.42 -7.82
N ARG A 97 32.65 13.56 -8.45
CA ARG A 97 31.69 14.45 -9.09
C ARG A 97 30.81 13.70 -10.09
N ARG A 98 31.43 12.89 -10.97
CA ARG A 98 30.72 12.04 -11.94
C ARG A 98 29.75 11.07 -11.29
N ARG A 99 30.10 10.47 -10.15
CA ARG A 99 29.18 9.57 -9.41
C ARG A 99 28.01 10.34 -8.81
N LEU A 100 28.25 11.51 -8.24
CA LEU A 100 27.20 12.36 -7.68
C LEU A 100 26.21 12.82 -8.77
N THR A 101 26.69 13.18 -9.95
CA THR A 101 25.83 13.51 -11.10
C THR A 101 24.93 12.35 -11.52
N ARG A 102 25.46 11.13 -11.49
CA ARG A 102 24.68 9.94 -11.85
C ARG A 102 23.59 9.69 -10.82
N LEU A 103 23.90 9.85 -9.54
CA LEU A 103 22.91 9.72 -8.47
C LEU A 103 21.82 10.78 -8.57
N SER A 104 22.19 12.05 -8.80
CA SER A 104 21.20 13.13 -8.98
C SER A 104 20.27 12.84 -10.16
N ALA A 105 20.81 12.37 -11.29
CA ALA A 105 20.00 12.00 -12.45
C ALA A 105 19.10 10.78 -12.18
N THR A 106 19.56 9.80 -11.41
CA THR A 106 18.71 8.67 -11.01
C THR A 106 17.57 9.10 -10.09
N LEU A 107 17.82 10.00 -9.15
CA LEU A 107 16.77 10.52 -8.26
C LEU A 107 15.71 11.32 -9.03
N GLU A 108 16.12 12.06 -10.06
CA GLU A 108 15.21 12.77 -10.97
C GLU A 108 14.27 11.77 -11.67
N ILE A 109 14.81 10.70 -12.25
CA ILE A 109 14.00 9.63 -12.88
C ILE A 109 13.04 8.99 -11.86
N LEU A 110 13.48 8.76 -10.62
CA LEU A 110 12.63 8.16 -9.59
C LEU A 110 11.45 9.06 -9.21
N ASP A 111 11.64 10.37 -9.13
CA ASP A 111 10.54 11.31 -8.86
C ASP A 111 9.51 11.32 -9.99
N GLU A 112 9.95 11.29 -11.25
CA GLU A 112 9.07 11.16 -12.43
C GLU A 112 8.26 9.85 -12.37
N GLU A 113 8.92 8.72 -12.11
CA GLU A 113 8.26 7.42 -12.03
C GLU A 113 7.24 7.35 -10.88
N PHE A 114 7.50 7.99 -9.75
CA PHE A 114 6.53 8.07 -8.67
C PHE A 114 5.27 8.85 -9.03
N VAL A 115 5.40 9.91 -9.84
CA VAL A 115 4.24 10.64 -10.39
C VAL A 115 3.44 9.74 -11.32
N ASN A 116 4.12 9.04 -12.25
CA ASN A 116 3.47 8.13 -13.20
C ASN A 116 2.69 7.03 -12.47
N ILE A 117 3.32 6.36 -11.50
CA ILE A 117 2.67 5.30 -10.71
C ILE A 117 1.44 5.83 -9.96
N ARG A 118 1.51 7.04 -9.38
CA ARG A 118 0.35 7.64 -8.70
C ARG A 118 -0.78 7.86 -9.70
N ASP A 119 -0.49 8.45 -10.85
CA ASP A 119 -1.50 8.77 -11.86
C ASP A 119 -2.14 7.49 -12.42
N ASP A 120 -1.35 6.44 -12.66
CA ASP A 120 -1.81 5.10 -13.04
C ASP A 120 -2.75 4.50 -11.98
N ILE A 121 -2.39 4.61 -10.69
CA ILE A 121 -3.23 4.14 -9.57
C ILE A 121 -4.55 4.94 -9.51
N GLU A 122 -4.51 6.26 -9.70
CA GLU A 122 -5.71 7.10 -9.70
C GLU A 122 -6.62 6.82 -10.90
N GLU A 123 -6.06 6.56 -12.08
CA GLU A 123 -6.80 6.14 -13.26
C GLU A 123 -7.43 4.76 -13.06
N TYR A 124 -6.64 3.78 -12.60
CA TYR A 124 -7.13 2.45 -12.22
C TYR A 124 -8.28 2.55 -11.20
N ASN A 125 -8.16 3.47 -10.24
CA ASN A 125 -9.19 3.67 -9.22
C ASN A 125 -10.48 4.32 -9.73
N ARG A 126 -10.45 5.11 -10.80
CA ARG A 126 -11.64 5.78 -11.35
C ARG A 126 -12.48 4.90 -12.28
N GLY A 127 -11.85 3.93 -12.96
CA GLY A 127 -12.50 3.17 -14.03
C GLY A 127 -13.17 1.85 -13.63
N ILE A 128 -12.96 1.35 -12.41
CA ILE A 128 -13.25 -0.05 -12.04
C ILE A 128 -14.15 -0.12 -10.80
N ASP A 129 -15.16 -0.98 -10.82
CA ASP A 129 -16.02 -1.29 -9.64
C ASP A 129 -15.16 -1.85 -8.49
N HIS A 130 -15.52 -1.56 -7.24
CA HIS A 130 -14.77 -2.00 -6.06
C HIS A 130 -14.54 -3.52 -6.07
N ILE A 131 -15.55 -4.31 -6.45
CA ILE A 131 -15.44 -5.76 -6.55
C ILE A 131 -14.43 -6.17 -7.63
N GLU A 132 -14.48 -5.55 -8.81
CA GLU A 132 -13.55 -5.87 -9.90
C GLU A 132 -12.09 -5.52 -9.53
N LYS A 133 -11.86 -4.51 -8.68
CA LYS A 133 -10.53 -4.23 -8.12
C LYS A 133 -10.06 -5.33 -7.18
N VAL A 134 -10.92 -5.75 -6.26
CA VAL A 134 -10.62 -6.81 -5.30
C VAL A 134 -10.27 -8.08 -6.06
N LEU A 135 -11.03 -8.44 -7.08
CA LEU A 135 -10.79 -9.61 -7.95
C LEU A 135 -9.41 -9.56 -8.64
N LYS A 136 -8.95 -8.40 -9.09
CA LYS A 136 -7.64 -8.24 -9.76
C LYS A 136 -6.45 -8.09 -8.82
N THR A 137 -6.65 -8.12 -7.50
CA THR A 137 -5.56 -7.99 -6.53
C THR A 137 -4.90 -9.33 -6.23
N ASP A 138 -3.60 -9.28 -5.90
CA ASP A 138 -2.88 -10.43 -5.37
C ASP A 138 -3.59 -10.97 -4.12
N LEU A 139 -3.72 -12.28 -4.05
CA LEU A 139 -4.29 -12.97 -2.92
C LEU A 139 -3.36 -12.86 -1.70
N ASN A 140 -3.80 -12.13 -0.69
CA ASN A 140 -3.14 -11.98 0.58
C ASN A 140 -4.17 -11.87 1.70
N TYR A 141 -3.72 -11.75 2.95
CA TYR A 141 -4.65 -11.67 4.09
C TYR A 141 -5.66 -10.53 3.93
N ASN A 142 -5.20 -9.33 3.53
CA ASN A 142 -6.09 -8.17 3.41
C ASN A 142 -7.05 -8.30 2.23
N SER A 143 -6.58 -8.72 1.05
CA SER A 143 -7.47 -8.88 -0.12
C SER A 143 -8.49 -9.98 0.09
N LEU A 144 -8.16 -11.06 0.80
CA LEU A 144 -9.10 -12.13 1.16
C LEU A 144 -10.18 -11.65 2.14
N MET A 145 -9.80 -10.81 3.11
CA MET A 145 -10.74 -10.18 4.06
C MET A 145 -11.69 -9.22 3.34
N THR A 146 -11.15 -8.37 2.47
CA THR A 146 -11.96 -7.46 1.64
C THR A 146 -12.90 -8.25 0.73
N TYR A 147 -12.40 -9.32 0.10
CA TYR A 147 -13.21 -10.21 -0.72
C TYR A 147 -14.38 -10.83 0.06
N TYR A 148 -14.16 -11.32 1.29
CA TYR A 148 -15.26 -11.84 2.11
C TYR A 148 -16.37 -10.80 2.35
N HIS A 149 -16.01 -9.56 2.67
CA HIS A 149 -16.99 -8.52 3.00
C HIS A 149 -17.75 -7.99 1.78
N ASP A 150 -17.08 -7.89 0.63
CA ASP A 150 -17.63 -7.23 -0.54
C ASP A 150 -18.19 -8.21 -1.59
N SER A 151 -17.87 -9.50 -1.49
CA SER A 151 -18.28 -10.51 -2.46
C SER A 151 -19.74 -10.94 -2.26
N PRO A 152 -20.59 -10.81 -3.30
CA PRO A 152 -21.97 -11.31 -3.25
C PRO A 152 -22.05 -12.82 -2.99
N ILE A 153 -21.15 -13.62 -3.58
CA ILE A 153 -21.16 -15.08 -3.41
C ILE A 153 -20.79 -15.48 -1.98
N MET A 154 -19.89 -14.74 -1.32
CA MET A 154 -19.54 -14.99 0.08
C MET A 154 -20.70 -14.65 1.04
N SER A 155 -21.39 -13.54 0.79
CA SER A 155 -22.59 -13.18 1.53
C SER A 155 -23.69 -14.23 1.35
N GLU A 156 -23.92 -14.68 0.12
CA GLU A 156 -24.90 -15.72 -0.22
C GLU A 156 -24.60 -17.05 0.48
N LEU A 157 -23.36 -17.55 0.37
CA LEU A 157 -22.93 -18.79 1.01
C LEU A 157 -23.10 -18.74 2.53
N THR A 158 -22.68 -17.63 3.14
CA THR A 158 -22.82 -17.42 4.59
C THR A 158 -24.28 -17.45 5.02
N GLN A 159 -25.15 -16.78 4.27
CA GLN A 159 -26.58 -16.76 4.54
C GLN A 159 -27.20 -18.16 4.45
N ILE A 160 -26.92 -18.90 3.38
CA ILE A 160 -27.45 -20.26 3.17
C ILE A 160 -27.06 -21.18 4.32
N ILE A 161 -25.79 -21.15 4.72
CA ILE A 161 -25.27 -21.99 5.81
C ILE A 161 -25.96 -21.62 7.13
N CYS A 162 -26.08 -20.32 7.45
CA CYS A 162 -26.72 -19.87 8.69
C CYS A 162 -28.20 -20.22 8.76
N GLU A 163 -28.95 -20.01 7.67
CA GLU A 163 -30.39 -20.33 7.60
C GLU A 163 -30.64 -21.83 7.71
N GLN A 164 -29.83 -22.65 7.02
CA GLN A 164 -30.00 -24.09 7.00
C GLN A 164 -29.78 -24.73 8.38
N PHE A 165 -28.83 -24.21 9.17
CA PHE A 165 -28.49 -24.77 10.47
C PHE A 165 -29.10 -24.01 11.66
N ASN A 166 -29.80 -22.90 11.40
CA ASN A 166 -30.32 -21.99 12.42
C ASN A 166 -29.23 -21.56 13.42
N ILE A 167 -28.09 -21.14 12.87
CA ILE A 167 -26.86 -20.75 13.60
C ILE A 167 -26.55 -19.28 13.34
N SER A 168 -26.08 -18.58 14.37
CA SER A 168 -25.59 -17.19 14.25
C SER A 168 -24.14 -17.13 13.78
N VAL A 169 -23.81 -16.04 13.06
CA VAL A 169 -22.45 -15.75 12.60
C VAL A 169 -21.62 -15.18 13.75
N LYS A 170 -20.37 -15.64 13.86
CA LYS A 170 -19.32 -14.99 14.66
C LYS A 170 -18.02 -14.98 13.87
N GLU A 171 -17.54 -13.78 13.57
CA GLU A 171 -16.32 -13.61 12.77
C GLU A 171 -15.06 -13.81 13.61
N GLU A 172 -14.23 -14.77 13.21
CA GLU A 172 -12.96 -15.10 13.83
C GLU A 172 -11.85 -15.16 12.76
N PRO A 173 -11.37 -14.00 12.25
CA PRO A 173 -10.49 -13.93 11.09
C PRO A 173 -9.06 -14.46 11.34
N TYR A 174 -8.66 -14.61 12.61
CA TYR A 174 -7.35 -15.15 12.97
C TYR A 174 -7.13 -16.57 12.44
N ILE A 175 -8.20 -17.31 12.13
CA ILE A 175 -8.10 -18.65 11.55
C ILE A 175 -7.38 -18.67 10.18
N ILE A 176 -7.47 -17.58 9.41
CA ILE A 176 -6.81 -17.45 8.11
C ILE A 176 -5.30 -17.52 8.27
N SER A 177 -4.75 -16.84 9.29
CA SER A 177 -3.32 -16.82 9.56
C SER A 177 -2.88 -18.06 10.34
N GLU A 178 -3.67 -18.50 11.32
CA GLU A 178 -3.43 -19.70 12.12
C GLU A 178 -3.31 -20.94 11.22
N LEU A 179 -4.27 -21.14 10.32
CA LEU A 179 -4.31 -22.29 9.40
C LEU A 179 -3.65 -22.00 8.04
N ARG A 180 -2.77 -20.98 7.98
CA ARG A 180 -1.96 -20.62 6.81
C ARG A 180 -2.71 -20.65 5.48
N VAL A 181 -3.97 -20.21 5.48
CA VAL A 181 -4.92 -20.41 4.39
C VAL A 181 -4.42 -19.76 3.10
N VAL A 182 -3.92 -18.52 3.18
CA VAL A 182 -3.32 -17.80 2.05
C VAL A 182 -2.15 -18.57 1.45
N LYS A 183 -1.23 -19.07 2.28
CA LYS A 183 -0.08 -19.84 1.82
C LYS A 183 -0.52 -21.13 1.12
N ARG A 184 -1.59 -21.76 1.61
CA ARG A 184 -2.15 -22.96 0.98
C ARG A 184 -2.71 -22.65 -0.41
N PHE A 185 -3.45 -21.55 -0.57
CA PHE A 185 -3.91 -21.12 -1.89
C PHE A 185 -2.75 -20.86 -2.87
N HIS A 186 -1.70 -20.17 -2.44
CA HIS A 186 -0.50 -19.96 -3.27
C HIS A 186 0.14 -21.29 -3.70
N ASN A 187 0.27 -22.25 -2.78
CA ASN A 187 0.83 -23.57 -3.09
C ASN A 187 -0.05 -24.38 -4.06
N LEU A 188 -1.36 -24.13 -4.07
CA LEU A 188 -2.33 -24.73 -4.99
C LEU A 188 -2.35 -24.02 -6.36
N GLY A 189 -1.62 -22.92 -6.50
CA GLY A 189 -1.52 -22.14 -7.74
C GLY A 189 -2.46 -20.94 -7.84
N TYR A 190 -3.21 -20.63 -6.77
CA TYR A 190 -4.14 -19.49 -6.74
C TYR A 190 -3.42 -18.27 -6.17
N MET A 191 -3.07 -17.34 -7.04
CA MET A 191 -2.28 -16.15 -6.73
C MET A 191 -3.13 -14.88 -6.69
N TYR A 192 -4.32 -14.90 -7.30
CA TYR A 192 -5.22 -13.74 -7.40
C TYR A 192 -6.61 -14.05 -6.85
N VAL A 193 -7.34 -13.01 -6.43
CA VAL A 193 -8.69 -13.19 -5.87
C VAL A 193 -9.69 -13.67 -6.92
N HIS A 194 -9.58 -13.24 -8.19
CA HIS A 194 -10.49 -13.69 -9.25
C HIS A 194 -10.46 -15.20 -9.49
N GLU A 195 -9.28 -15.83 -9.37
CA GLU A 195 -9.14 -17.28 -9.50
C GLU A 195 -9.88 -18.01 -8.36
N LEU A 196 -9.88 -17.42 -7.17
CA LEU A 196 -10.61 -17.94 -6.02
C LEU A 196 -12.13 -17.74 -6.18
N ASP A 197 -12.57 -16.57 -6.64
CA ASP A 197 -13.98 -16.26 -6.91
C ASP A 197 -14.59 -17.20 -7.95
N GLU A 198 -13.91 -17.39 -9.09
CA GLU A 198 -14.31 -18.34 -10.13
C GLU A 198 -14.45 -19.75 -9.56
N PHE A 199 -13.47 -20.23 -8.80
CA PHE A 199 -13.53 -21.57 -8.18
C PHE A 199 -14.71 -21.70 -7.20
N ILE A 200 -14.95 -20.69 -6.36
CA ILE A 200 -16.04 -20.70 -5.38
C ILE A 200 -17.39 -20.74 -6.08
N ILE A 201 -17.56 -19.98 -7.17
CA ILE A 201 -18.78 -19.97 -7.97
C ILE A 201 -19.02 -21.34 -8.60
N GLU A 202 -17.99 -21.94 -9.22
CA GLU A 202 -18.10 -23.27 -9.85
C GLU A 202 -18.37 -24.38 -8.84
N ASN A 203 -17.89 -24.25 -7.60
CA ASN A 203 -17.99 -25.27 -6.56
C ASN A 203 -18.99 -24.93 -5.46
N ARG A 204 -19.90 -23.98 -5.71
CA ARG A 204 -20.87 -23.48 -4.73
C ARG A 204 -21.60 -24.60 -3.99
N ASP A 205 -22.19 -25.55 -4.73
CA ASP A 205 -22.96 -26.64 -4.14
C ASP A 205 -22.06 -27.63 -3.36
N ASN A 206 -20.84 -27.86 -3.83
CA ASN A 206 -19.86 -28.69 -3.11
C ASN A 206 -19.47 -28.06 -1.78
N ILE A 207 -19.27 -26.73 -1.74
CA ILE A 207 -18.95 -25.99 -0.52
C ILE A 207 -20.10 -26.08 0.48
N VAL A 208 -21.35 -25.89 0.03
CA VAL A 208 -22.53 -26.03 0.89
C VAL A 208 -22.66 -27.46 1.42
N ASN A 209 -22.48 -28.48 0.58
CA ASN A 209 -22.52 -29.89 1.01
C ASN A 209 -21.39 -30.22 2.01
N PHE A 210 -20.19 -29.67 1.79
CA PHE A 210 -19.07 -29.82 2.72
C PHE A 210 -19.38 -29.18 4.07
N ALA A 211 -19.88 -27.94 4.06
CA ALA A 211 -20.37 -27.25 5.26
C ALA A 211 -21.40 -28.12 5.99
N GLN A 212 -22.37 -28.68 5.27
CA GLN A 212 -23.37 -29.56 5.87
C GLN A 212 -22.75 -30.76 6.58
N SER A 213 -21.77 -31.43 5.95
CA SER A 213 -21.07 -32.58 6.56
C SER A 213 -20.36 -32.20 7.86
N LYS A 214 -19.78 -31.00 7.94
CA LYS A 214 -19.01 -30.51 9.09
C LYS A 214 -19.92 -30.01 10.22
N LEU A 215 -20.99 -29.31 9.86
CA LEU A 215 -21.88 -28.68 10.82
C LEU A 215 -22.95 -29.65 11.37
N ARG A 216 -23.15 -30.83 10.76
CA ARG A 216 -24.14 -31.84 11.19
C ARG A 216 -24.00 -32.29 12.64
N PHE A 217 -22.79 -32.21 13.20
CA PHE A 217 -22.49 -32.64 14.57
C PHE A 217 -22.36 -31.47 15.56
N LEU A 218 -22.64 -30.24 15.14
CA LEU A 218 -22.61 -29.09 16.03
C LEU A 218 -23.89 -29.02 16.87
N GLU A 219 -23.72 -28.67 18.13
CA GLU A 219 -24.84 -28.40 19.03
C GLU A 219 -25.59 -27.14 18.58
N LYS A 220 -26.92 -27.13 18.78
CA LYS A 220 -27.88 -26.09 18.35
C LYS A 220 -27.61 -24.64 18.82
N ASN A 221 -26.56 -24.41 19.62
CA ASN A 221 -26.18 -23.11 20.19
C ASN A 221 -24.76 -22.67 19.80
N LYS A 222 -24.14 -23.32 18.81
CA LYS A 222 -22.82 -22.94 18.31
C LYS A 222 -22.93 -21.85 17.25
N TYR A 223 -21.86 -21.08 17.10
CA TYR A 223 -21.71 -20.03 16.08
C TYR A 223 -20.98 -20.59 14.86
N PHE A 224 -21.20 -19.97 13.70
CA PHE A 224 -20.47 -20.25 12.46
C PHE A 224 -19.45 -19.14 12.19
N ASN A 225 -18.21 -19.51 11.91
CA ASN A 225 -17.17 -18.58 11.46
C ASN A 225 -17.11 -18.58 9.93
N PRO A 226 -17.48 -17.49 9.24
CA PRO A 226 -17.54 -17.46 7.78
C PRO A 226 -16.18 -17.68 7.10
N TYR A 227 -15.07 -17.36 7.78
CA TYR A 227 -13.73 -17.63 7.26
C TYR A 227 -13.40 -19.13 7.17
N ASP A 228 -14.18 -20.00 7.81
CA ASP A 228 -14.10 -21.45 7.62
C ASP A 228 -14.40 -21.84 6.15
N ILE A 229 -15.17 -21.03 5.41
CA ILE A 229 -15.43 -21.25 3.99
C ILE A 229 -14.11 -21.29 3.21
N PHE A 230 -13.18 -20.37 3.48
CA PHE A 230 -11.88 -20.38 2.80
C PHE A 230 -11.05 -21.62 3.14
N VAL A 231 -11.15 -22.09 4.40
CA VAL A 231 -10.53 -23.35 4.81
C VAL A 231 -11.12 -24.50 4.01
N TRP A 232 -12.45 -24.60 3.93
CA TRP A 232 -13.15 -25.66 3.19
C TRP A 232 -12.87 -25.61 1.69
N VAL A 233 -12.84 -24.42 1.09
CA VAL A 233 -12.47 -24.23 -0.32
C VAL A 233 -11.07 -24.79 -0.57
N SER A 234 -10.10 -24.48 0.29
CA SER A 234 -8.75 -25.02 0.16
C SER A 234 -8.68 -26.55 0.32
N LEU A 235 -9.55 -27.15 1.15
CA LEU A 235 -9.66 -28.60 1.29
C LEU A 235 -10.29 -29.24 0.04
N ILE A 236 -11.35 -28.65 -0.51
CA ILE A 236 -12.00 -29.11 -1.74
C ILE A 236 -11.00 -29.06 -2.91
N MET A 237 -10.20 -28.00 -3.00
CA MET A 237 -9.12 -27.91 -4.00
C MET A 237 -8.10 -29.05 -3.86
N LEU A 238 -7.69 -29.39 -2.62
CA LEU A 238 -6.78 -30.51 -2.36
C LEU A 238 -7.41 -31.86 -2.74
N LEU A 239 -8.68 -32.09 -2.42
CA LEU A 239 -9.42 -33.28 -2.83
C LEU A 239 -9.46 -33.40 -4.36
N ASN A 240 -9.71 -32.30 -5.06
CA ASN A 240 -9.73 -32.26 -6.51
C ASN A 240 -8.35 -32.58 -7.14
N GLN A 241 -7.25 -32.32 -6.41
CA GLN A 241 -5.89 -32.71 -6.81
C GLN A 241 -5.50 -34.15 -6.41
N GLY A 242 -6.42 -34.92 -5.83
CA GLY A 242 -6.21 -36.33 -5.47
C GLY A 242 -5.51 -36.53 -4.13
N VAL A 243 -5.56 -35.56 -3.22
CA VAL A 243 -5.08 -35.74 -1.84
C VAL A 243 -6.11 -36.56 -1.04
N ASP A 244 -5.72 -37.76 -0.60
CA ASP A 244 -6.64 -38.71 0.05
C ASP A 244 -7.15 -38.24 1.43
N ASP A 245 -6.33 -37.52 2.21
CA ASP A 245 -6.70 -37.00 3.54
C ASP A 245 -6.16 -35.57 3.75
N PRO A 246 -6.87 -34.56 3.23
CA PRO A 246 -6.46 -33.16 3.33
C PRO A 246 -6.70 -32.58 4.73
N GLU A 247 -7.53 -33.22 5.57
CA GLU A 247 -7.76 -32.78 6.96
C GLU A 247 -6.53 -33.00 7.84
N ASN A 248 -5.74 -34.04 7.54
CA ASN A 248 -4.45 -34.28 8.17
C ASN A 248 -3.43 -33.16 7.87
N ILE A 249 -3.60 -32.41 6.77
CA ILE A 249 -2.74 -31.25 6.48
C ILE A 249 -3.06 -30.11 7.45
N ILE A 250 -4.34 -29.86 7.73
CA ILE A 250 -4.78 -28.85 8.71
C ILE A 250 -4.32 -29.22 10.12
N SER A 251 -4.46 -30.48 10.52
CA SER A 251 -4.04 -30.91 11.86
C SER A 251 -2.54 -30.67 12.07
N ASN A 252 -1.70 -31.05 11.09
CA ASN A 252 -0.27 -30.80 11.12
C ASN A 252 0.09 -29.29 11.11
N GLU A 253 -0.72 -28.46 10.45
CA GLU A 253 -0.56 -27.00 10.51
C GLU A 253 -0.91 -26.43 11.89
N MET A 254 -1.94 -26.96 12.57
CA MET A 254 -2.25 -26.58 13.97
C MET A 254 -1.16 -27.02 14.95
N PHE A 255 -0.58 -28.20 14.77
CA PHE A 255 0.49 -28.72 15.64
C PHE A 255 1.87 -28.10 15.41
N SER A 256 2.09 -27.47 14.26
CA SER A 256 3.36 -26.79 13.92
C SER A 256 3.40 -25.32 14.34
N ILE A 257 2.40 -24.86 15.09
CA ILE A 257 2.36 -23.56 15.75
C ILE A 257 2.88 -23.77 17.18
N PRO A 258 3.99 -23.11 17.61
CA PRO A 258 4.44 -23.22 18.98
C PRO A 258 3.32 -22.74 19.90
N SER A 259 2.96 -23.56 20.89
CA SER A 259 1.95 -23.16 21.87
C SER A 259 2.36 -21.82 22.50
N LYS A 260 1.42 -20.88 22.65
CA LYS A 260 1.65 -19.57 23.30
C LYS A 260 2.25 -19.68 24.71
N ASN A 261 2.33 -20.88 25.29
CA ASN A 261 2.93 -21.15 26.61
C ASN A 261 4.44 -21.43 26.59
N GLU A 262 5.10 -21.51 25.42
CA GLU A 262 6.55 -21.76 25.35
C GLU A 262 7.39 -20.49 25.15
N VAL A 263 6.76 -19.35 24.78
CA VAL A 263 7.50 -18.09 24.55
C VAL A 263 7.86 -17.37 25.86
N ASP A 264 7.15 -17.64 26.97
CA ASP A 264 7.38 -17.00 28.28
C ASP A 264 8.40 -17.73 29.18
N LYS A 265 9.04 -18.81 28.73
CA LYS A 265 10.07 -19.53 29.50
C LYS A 265 11.50 -19.30 29.01
N GLY A 266 11.71 -18.33 28.11
CA GLY A 266 12.97 -18.12 27.40
C GLY A 266 13.60 -16.74 27.57
N ILE A 267 13.44 -16.07 28.72
CA ILE A 267 14.30 -14.93 29.08
C ILE A 267 14.72 -15.09 30.54
N ASN A 268 15.88 -15.72 30.73
CA ASN A 268 16.72 -15.63 31.93
C ASN A 268 18.04 -15.00 31.51
#